data_AF-A0A396CGK3-F1
#
_entry.id   AF-A0A396CGK3-F1
#
_cell.length_a   1.000
_cell.length_b   1.000
_cell.length_c   1.000
_cell.angle_alpha   90.00
_cell.angle_beta   90.00
_cell.angle_gamma   90.00
#
_symmetry.space_group_name_H-M   'P 1'
#
loop_
_entity.id
_entity.type
_entity.pdbx_description
1 polymer ?
#
loop_
_entity_poly.entity_id
_entity_poly.type
_entity_poly.pdbx_seq_one_letter_code
_entity_poly.pdbx_strand_id
1 'polypeptide(L)'
;MTLLQPSVGSPVFWAGSGFEDKLLQAQGDFSLNAGQHSVTYLPNDETTAPGRYQVLLYDNNFGAAESYPKFDWGQLGAAVVTDYSKGTHSFGRIFTVDEATCAYGLEDQIAVPFSGYVSSAQRVGDSNSMLVASGQAKTFAEYDCYGLPIATYEMEAEKYIYRVYKYGL
;
A
#
# COMPACT_ATOMS: atom_id res chain seq x y z
N MET A 1 -10.99 1.08 -27.60
CA MET A 1 -11.34 0.33 -26.38
C MET A 1 -10.06 0.21 -25.57
N THR A 2 -9.91 1.00 -24.52
CA THR A 2 -8.71 0.97 -23.68
C THR A 2 -8.73 -0.35 -22.93
N LEU A 3 -7.80 -1.25 -23.26
CA LEU A 3 -7.64 -2.52 -22.55
C LEU A 3 -7.22 -2.22 -21.11
N LEU A 4 -7.91 -2.83 -20.14
CA LEU A 4 -7.45 -2.83 -18.75
C LEU A 4 -6.07 -3.51 -18.72
N GLN A 5 -5.08 -2.80 -18.17
CA GLN A 5 -3.71 -3.29 -17.98
C GLN A 5 -3.65 -4.22 -16.76
N PRO A 6 -2.55 -4.98 -16.57
CA PRO A 6 -2.39 -5.86 -15.42
C PRO A 6 -2.66 -5.13 -14.09
N SER A 7 -3.36 -5.79 -13.18
CA SER A 7 -3.90 -5.19 -11.96
C SER A 7 -3.56 -6.05 -10.74
N VAL A 8 -3.26 -5.39 -9.62
CA VAL A 8 -3.11 -6.03 -8.31
C VAL A 8 -4.45 -6.02 -7.59
N GLY A 9 -4.92 -7.18 -7.15
CA GLY A 9 -6.18 -7.29 -6.42
C GLY A 9 -6.54 -8.73 -6.04
N SER A 10 -7.52 -8.89 -5.16
CA SER A 10 -7.97 -10.21 -4.71
C SER A 10 -8.69 -10.99 -5.82
N PRO A 11 -8.26 -12.22 -6.16
CA PRO A 11 -8.96 -13.06 -7.12
C PRO A 11 -10.42 -13.32 -6.73
N VAL A 12 -10.72 -13.41 -5.44
CA VAL A 12 -12.08 -13.64 -4.95
C VAL A 12 -12.98 -12.42 -5.16
N PHE A 13 -12.43 -11.22 -5.04
CA PHE A 13 -13.17 -9.99 -5.32
C PHE A 13 -13.60 -9.90 -6.79
N TRP A 14 -12.70 -10.30 -7.69
CA TRP A 14 -12.89 -10.22 -9.14
C TRP A 14 -13.56 -11.45 -9.76
N ALA A 15 -13.92 -12.45 -8.97
CA ALA A 15 -14.54 -13.67 -9.48
C ALA A 15 -15.89 -13.37 -10.16
N GLY A 16 -16.04 -13.81 -11.40
CA GLY A 16 -17.21 -13.57 -12.26
C GLY A 16 -17.28 -12.18 -12.89
N SER A 17 -16.19 -11.39 -12.85
CA SER A 17 -16.17 -10.01 -13.35
C SER A 17 -15.82 -9.89 -14.83
N GLY A 18 -15.16 -10.89 -15.42
CA GLY A 18 -14.56 -10.81 -16.75
C GLY A 18 -13.19 -10.13 -16.80
N PHE A 19 -12.61 -9.78 -15.64
CA PHE A 19 -11.28 -9.18 -15.49
C PHE A 19 -10.27 -10.09 -14.79
N GLU A 20 -10.61 -11.34 -14.53
CA GLU A 20 -9.78 -12.32 -13.82
C GLU A 20 -8.42 -12.50 -14.50
N ASP A 21 -8.40 -12.57 -15.83
CA ASP A 21 -7.19 -12.71 -16.65
C ASP A 21 -6.29 -11.45 -16.63
N LYS A 22 -6.73 -10.37 -15.99
CA LYS A 22 -5.94 -9.14 -15.81
C LYS A 22 -5.24 -9.09 -14.47
N LEU A 23 -5.50 -10.04 -13.57
CA LEU A 23 -4.88 -10.04 -12.26
C LEU A 23 -3.46 -10.58 -12.30
N LEU A 24 -2.55 -9.84 -11.69
CA LEU A 24 -1.23 -10.34 -11.35
C LEU A 24 -1.34 -11.38 -10.22
N GLN A 25 -0.50 -12.41 -10.27
CA GLN A 25 -0.43 -13.44 -9.25
C GLN A 25 0.50 -13.02 -8.11
N ALA A 26 -0.01 -13.06 -6.88
CA ALA A 26 0.83 -12.83 -5.70
C ALA A 26 1.85 -13.96 -5.54
N GLN A 27 3.11 -13.61 -5.28
CA GLN A 27 4.21 -14.54 -5.04
C GLN A 27 4.79 -14.28 -3.64
N GLY A 28 4.77 -15.30 -2.79
CA GLY A 28 5.19 -15.22 -1.39
C GLY A 28 4.02 -15.29 -0.41
N ASP A 29 4.35 -15.25 0.88
CA ASP A 29 3.39 -15.34 1.98
C ASP A 29 3.19 -13.96 2.61
N PHE A 30 2.16 -13.24 2.16
CA PHE A 30 1.76 -11.95 2.72
C PHE A 30 0.26 -11.74 2.60
N SER A 31 -0.30 -10.92 3.50
CA SER A 31 -1.70 -10.50 3.42
C SER A 31 -1.90 -9.46 2.32
N LEU A 32 -2.98 -9.60 1.55
CA LEU A 32 -3.36 -8.60 0.54
C LEU A 32 -3.71 -7.27 1.21
N ASN A 33 -3.48 -6.17 0.51
CA ASN A 33 -3.79 -4.83 1.00
C ASN A 33 -5.29 -4.51 0.94
N ALA A 34 -5.74 -3.62 1.82
CA ALA A 34 -7.11 -3.12 1.83
C ALA A 34 -7.14 -1.62 2.15
N GLY A 35 -7.86 -0.86 1.32
CA GLY A 35 -8.05 0.58 1.50
C GLY A 35 -6.84 1.43 1.11
N GLN A 36 -5.93 0.91 0.27
CA GLN A 36 -4.63 1.51 -0.06
C GLN A 36 -4.69 2.96 -0.58
N HIS A 37 -3.66 3.74 -0.25
CA HIS A 37 -3.46 5.12 -0.68
C HIS A 37 -2.03 5.33 -1.22
N SER A 38 -1.82 6.46 -1.90
CA SER A 38 -0.48 6.94 -2.29
C SER A 38 0.32 5.95 -3.16
N VAL A 39 -0.37 5.22 -4.05
CA VAL A 39 0.28 4.29 -4.98
C VAL A 39 1.22 5.06 -5.91
N THR A 40 2.50 4.73 -5.84
CA THR A 40 3.59 5.40 -6.56
C THR A 40 4.36 4.36 -7.34
N TYR A 41 4.47 4.57 -8.66
CA TYR A 41 5.34 3.79 -9.53
C TYR A 41 6.79 4.18 -9.26
N LEU A 42 7.64 3.18 -9.00
CA LEU A 42 9.06 3.33 -8.80
C LEU A 42 9.77 2.61 -9.95
N PRO A 43 10.36 3.35 -10.91
CA PRO A 43 11.10 2.73 -12.01
C PRO A 43 12.30 1.97 -11.45
N ASN A 44 12.54 0.77 -11.98
CA ASN A 44 13.82 0.11 -11.78
C ASN A 44 14.91 0.79 -12.62
N ASP A 45 16.17 0.50 -12.30
CA ASP A 45 17.27 0.94 -13.14
C ASP A 45 17.18 0.35 -14.57
N GLU A 46 17.86 1.01 -15.51
CA GLU A 46 17.92 0.63 -16.94
C GLU A 46 18.51 -0.78 -17.18
N THR A 47 19.06 -1.44 -16.14
CA THR A 47 19.62 -2.79 -16.25
C THR A 47 18.58 -3.89 -16.02
N THR A 48 17.40 -3.51 -15.55
CA THR A 48 16.33 -4.46 -15.27
C THR A 48 15.52 -4.77 -16.54
N ALA A 49 15.03 -6.01 -16.66
CA ALA A 49 14.21 -6.42 -17.79
C ALA A 49 12.96 -5.51 -17.95
N PRO A 50 12.56 -5.16 -19.20
CA PRO A 50 11.34 -4.40 -19.44
C PRO A 50 10.12 -5.02 -18.76
N GLY A 51 9.26 -4.19 -18.17
CA GLY A 51 8.06 -4.65 -17.46
C GLY A 51 8.31 -5.09 -16.01
N ARG A 52 9.52 -4.87 -15.48
CA ARG A 52 9.80 -4.99 -14.04
C ARG A 52 9.94 -3.62 -13.39
N TYR A 53 9.22 -3.41 -12.30
CA TYR A 53 9.25 -2.17 -11.53
C TYR A 53 8.84 -2.43 -10.08
N GLN A 54 9.00 -1.40 -9.26
CA GLN A 54 8.51 -1.38 -7.89
C GLN A 54 7.24 -0.52 -7.80
N VAL A 55 6.39 -0.83 -6.83
CA VAL A 55 5.22 -0.02 -6.47
C VAL A 55 5.26 0.22 -4.98
N LEU A 56 5.29 1.49 -4.58
CA LEU A 56 5.15 1.92 -3.19
C LEU A 56 3.70 2.32 -2.93
N LEU A 57 3.14 1.90 -1.81
CA LEU A 57 1.83 2.35 -1.34
C LEU A 57 1.78 2.42 0.19
N TYR A 58 0.77 3.14 0.69
CA TYR A 58 0.31 2.99 2.05
C TYR A 58 -0.87 2.02 2.06
N ASP A 59 -0.74 0.93 2.80
CA ASP A 59 -1.81 -0.03 3.06
C ASP A 59 -2.48 0.31 4.37
N ASN A 60 -3.67 0.90 4.28
CA ASN A 60 -4.47 1.29 5.43
C ASN A 60 -4.89 0.08 6.27
N ASN A 61 -4.86 -1.13 5.68
CA ASN A 61 -5.23 -2.37 6.33
C ASN A 61 -6.68 -2.32 6.86
N PHE A 62 -7.53 -1.56 6.15
CA PHE A 62 -8.94 -1.34 6.47
C PHE A 62 -9.82 -1.66 5.26
N GLY A 63 -10.70 -2.63 5.44
CA GLY A 63 -11.53 -3.18 4.38
C GLY A 63 -12.98 -2.70 4.45
N ALA A 64 -13.36 -1.79 3.56
CA ALA A 64 -14.74 -1.34 3.40
C ALA A 64 -14.99 -0.80 1.98
N ALA A 65 -16.18 -1.06 1.44
CA ALA A 65 -16.70 -0.38 0.26
C ALA A 65 -18.22 -0.25 0.34
N GLU A 66 -18.72 0.99 0.41
CA GLU A 66 -20.16 1.28 0.50
C GLU A 66 -20.93 0.80 -0.72
N SER A 67 -20.31 0.85 -1.90
CA SER A 67 -20.89 0.39 -3.16
C SER A 67 -20.91 -1.13 -3.30
N TYR A 68 -20.19 -1.86 -2.44
CA TYR A 68 -20.08 -3.32 -2.51
C TYR A 68 -20.01 -3.96 -1.11
N PRO A 69 -21.07 -3.79 -0.28
CA PRO A 69 -21.06 -4.19 1.12
C PRO A 69 -21.10 -5.72 1.33
N LYS A 70 -21.37 -6.50 0.27
CA LYS A 70 -21.47 -7.96 0.34
C LYS A 70 -20.12 -8.68 0.32
N PHE A 71 -19.03 -7.99 -0.02
CA PHE A 71 -17.70 -8.60 -0.01
C PHE A 71 -17.18 -8.68 1.42
N ASP A 72 -16.76 -9.88 1.83
CA ASP A 72 -16.09 -10.07 3.11
C ASP A 72 -14.64 -9.60 3.01
N TRP A 73 -14.37 -8.37 3.43
CA TRP A 73 -13.02 -7.80 3.38
C TRP A 73 -12.04 -8.47 4.35
N GLY A 74 -12.54 -9.10 5.42
CA GLY A 74 -11.69 -9.79 6.40
C GLY A 74 -10.95 -11.00 5.79
N GLN A 75 -11.45 -11.53 4.66
CA GLN A 75 -10.80 -12.64 3.95
C GLN A 75 -9.49 -12.26 3.25
N LEU A 76 -9.15 -10.97 3.16
CA LEU A 76 -7.93 -10.49 2.50
C LEU A 76 -6.66 -10.72 3.35
N GLY A 77 -6.82 -10.94 4.65
CA GLY A 77 -5.73 -11.28 5.55
C GLY A 77 -6.07 -11.00 7.01
N ALA A 78 -5.40 -11.69 7.92
CA ALA A 78 -5.68 -11.61 9.37
C ALA A 78 -5.45 -10.20 9.96
N ALA A 79 -4.63 -9.38 9.30
CA ALA A 79 -4.38 -8.01 9.72
C ALA A 79 -5.52 -7.05 9.30
N VAL A 80 -6.30 -7.39 8.28
CA VAL A 80 -7.32 -6.49 7.71
C VAL A 80 -8.48 -6.35 8.68
N VAL A 81 -8.78 -5.11 9.07
CA VAL A 81 -9.91 -4.79 9.93
C VAL A 81 -11.08 -4.23 9.13
N THR A 82 -12.30 -4.59 9.51
CA THR A 82 -13.55 -4.06 8.93
C THR A 82 -14.30 -3.16 9.93
N ASP A 83 -13.83 -3.13 11.17
CA ASP A 83 -14.25 -2.21 12.21
C ASP A 83 -13.11 -1.23 12.47
N TYR A 84 -13.39 0.03 12.21
CA TYR A 84 -12.43 1.12 12.32
C TYR A 84 -11.80 1.24 13.71
N SER A 85 -12.54 0.88 14.76
CA SER A 85 -12.06 0.95 16.15
C SER A 85 -11.08 -0.17 16.52
N LYS A 86 -10.93 -1.20 15.67
CA LYS A 86 -10.10 -2.38 15.94
C LYS A 86 -8.75 -2.36 15.23
N GLY A 87 -8.49 -1.34 14.39
CA GLY A 87 -7.22 -1.20 13.72
C GLY A 87 -6.08 -0.96 14.70
N THR A 88 -5.00 -1.73 14.56
CA THR A 88 -3.81 -1.62 15.43
C THR A 88 -2.62 -1.01 14.72
N HIS A 89 -2.46 -1.30 13.43
CA HIS A 89 -1.40 -0.78 12.57
C HIS A 89 -1.82 -0.79 11.10
N SER A 90 -1.17 0.07 10.34
CA SER A 90 -1.19 0.11 8.87
C SER A 90 0.23 -0.16 8.36
N PHE A 91 0.45 -0.17 7.05
CA PHE A 91 1.77 -0.43 6.49
C PHE A 91 2.17 0.57 5.40
N GLY A 92 3.44 0.98 5.38
CA GLY A 92 4.09 1.37 4.13
C GLY A 92 4.60 0.11 3.45
N ARG A 93 4.28 -0.12 2.17
CA ARG A 93 4.64 -1.36 1.46
C ARG A 93 5.26 -1.08 0.10
N ILE A 94 6.32 -1.81 -0.22
CA ILE A 94 6.94 -1.86 -1.54
C ILE A 94 6.70 -3.25 -2.12
N PHE A 95 6.15 -3.30 -3.33
CA PHE A 95 5.98 -4.52 -4.10
C PHE A 95 6.90 -4.49 -5.32
N THR A 96 7.47 -5.64 -5.66
CA THR A 96 7.99 -5.88 -7.02
C THR A 96 6.86 -6.34 -7.92
N VAL A 97 6.88 -5.87 -9.17
CA VAL A 97 5.97 -6.32 -10.22
C VAL A 97 6.80 -6.84 -11.39
N ASP A 98 6.39 -7.97 -11.95
CA ASP A 98 6.95 -8.56 -13.16
C ASP A 98 5.80 -8.89 -14.12
N GLU A 99 5.65 -8.05 -15.14
CA GLU A 99 4.58 -8.20 -16.14
C GLU A 99 4.80 -9.40 -17.08
N ALA A 100 6.05 -9.84 -17.29
CA ALA A 100 6.36 -10.97 -18.16
C ALA A 100 5.91 -12.31 -17.55
N THR A 101 5.98 -12.41 -16.23
CA THR A 101 5.50 -13.57 -15.46
C THR A 101 4.09 -13.37 -14.88
N CYS A 102 3.46 -12.21 -15.15
CA CYS A 102 2.17 -11.81 -14.58
C CYS A 102 2.13 -11.96 -13.06
N ALA A 103 3.17 -11.50 -12.37
CA ALA A 103 3.34 -11.72 -10.94
C ALA A 103 3.74 -10.45 -10.17
N TYR A 104 3.47 -10.44 -8.87
CA TYR A 104 3.95 -9.42 -7.95
C TYR A 104 4.29 -10.04 -6.60
N GLY A 105 5.25 -9.45 -5.88
CA GLY A 105 5.68 -9.93 -4.57
C GLY A 105 5.96 -8.78 -3.61
N LEU A 106 5.73 -8.99 -2.32
CA LEU A 106 6.11 -8.02 -1.29
C LEU A 106 7.64 -8.00 -1.14
N GLU A 107 8.23 -6.83 -1.33
CA GLU A 107 9.68 -6.63 -1.18
C GLU A 107 10.03 -6.09 0.20
N ASP A 108 9.28 -5.09 0.65
CA ASP A 108 9.51 -4.45 1.95
C ASP A 108 8.20 -3.97 2.55
N GLN A 109 8.14 -3.95 3.88
CA GLN A 109 7.04 -3.33 4.61
C GLN A 109 7.50 -2.80 5.96
N ILE A 110 6.92 -1.66 6.34
CA ILE A 110 7.07 -1.09 7.67
C ILE A 110 5.70 -0.94 8.33
N ALA A 111 5.57 -1.44 9.56
CA ALA A 111 4.38 -1.22 10.36
C ALA A 111 4.37 0.22 10.87
N VAL A 112 3.24 0.89 10.74
CA VAL A 112 3.07 2.30 11.11
C VAL A 112 1.79 2.49 11.93
N PRO A 113 1.64 3.60 12.67
CA PRO A 113 0.40 3.90 13.38
C PRO A 113 -0.82 3.75 12.47
N PHE A 114 -1.86 3.09 12.97
CA PHE A 114 -3.05 2.80 12.17
C PHE A 114 -3.69 4.08 11.62
N SER A 115 -4.04 4.03 10.35
CA SER A 115 -4.88 5.02 9.70
C SER A 115 -5.85 4.30 8.78
N GLY A 116 -7.12 4.13 9.20
CA GLY A 116 -8.11 3.45 8.35
C GLY A 116 -8.58 4.32 7.17
N TYR A 117 -8.35 5.63 7.24
CA TYR A 117 -8.62 6.58 6.17
C TYR A 117 -7.47 7.55 6.04
N VAL A 118 -7.13 7.89 4.79
CA VAL A 118 -6.17 8.95 4.45
C VAL A 118 -4.75 8.61 4.93
N SER A 119 -3.78 8.75 4.02
CA SER A 119 -2.37 8.51 4.31
C SER A 119 -1.49 8.76 3.08
N SER A 120 -0.19 8.87 3.31
CA SER A 120 0.83 8.82 2.26
C SER A 120 2.05 8.03 2.68
N ALA A 121 2.74 7.48 1.69
CA ALA A 121 4.06 6.88 1.83
C ALA A 121 4.95 7.41 0.69
N GLN A 122 6.22 7.67 0.99
CA GLN A 122 7.21 8.19 0.04
C GLN A 122 8.59 7.60 0.35
N ARG A 123 9.30 7.15 -0.69
CA ARG A 123 10.73 6.84 -0.58
C ARG A 123 11.54 8.15 -0.58
N VAL A 124 12.48 8.28 0.35
CA VAL A 124 13.19 9.55 0.57
C VAL A 124 14.53 9.56 -0.17
N GLY A 125 14.55 10.16 -1.36
CA GLY A 125 15.75 10.29 -2.20
C GLY A 125 16.37 8.92 -2.52
N ASP A 126 17.70 8.88 -2.59
CA ASP A 126 18.46 7.64 -2.78
C ASP A 126 18.65 6.84 -1.47
N SER A 127 18.04 7.29 -0.37
CA SER A 127 18.11 6.56 0.89
C SER A 127 17.16 5.35 0.89
N ASN A 128 17.44 4.38 1.75
CA ASN A 128 16.51 3.28 2.04
C ASN A 128 15.51 3.65 3.15
N SER A 129 15.26 4.95 3.38
CA SER A 129 14.25 5.41 4.34
C SER A 129 12.91 5.67 3.66
N MET A 130 11.85 5.58 4.46
CA MET A 130 10.48 5.81 4.02
C MET A 130 9.80 6.84 4.91
N LEU A 131 9.34 7.93 4.30
CA LEU A 131 8.46 8.89 4.96
C LEU A 131 7.02 8.39 4.88
N VAL A 132 6.38 8.24 6.03
CA VAL A 132 5.00 7.77 6.14
C VAL A 132 4.17 8.72 6.97
N ALA A 133 3.00 9.11 6.44
CA ALA A 133 2.01 9.92 7.13
C ALA A 133 0.76 9.08 7.45
N SER A 134 0.53 8.82 8.73
CA SER A 134 -0.67 8.16 9.25
C SER A 134 -1.74 9.21 9.53
N GLY A 135 -2.62 9.41 8.55
CA GLY A 135 -3.60 10.50 8.51
C GLY A 135 -4.42 10.68 9.78
N GLN A 136 -5.10 9.60 10.17
CA GLN A 136 -5.94 9.54 11.36
C GLN A 136 -5.15 9.66 12.66
N ALA A 137 -3.96 9.05 12.71
CA ALA A 137 -3.08 9.14 13.87
C ALA A 137 -2.52 10.56 14.04
N LYS A 138 -2.63 11.43 13.02
CA LYS A 138 -2.11 12.80 13.01
C LYS A 138 -0.59 12.85 13.21
N THR A 139 0.09 11.76 12.86
CA THR A 139 1.53 11.59 12.95
C THR A 139 2.14 11.32 11.59
N PHE A 140 3.33 11.85 11.35
CA PHE A 140 4.17 11.42 10.25
C PHE A 140 5.60 11.18 10.74
N ALA A 141 6.25 10.17 10.17
CA ALA A 141 7.60 9.79 10.57
C ALA A 141 8.40 9.32 9.35
N GLU A 142 9.70 9.61 9.37
CA GLU A 142 10.66 9.00 8.47
C GLU A 142 11.22 7.76 9.19
N TYR A 143 11.11 6.60 8.56
CA TYR A 143 11.58 5.32 9.09
C TYR A 143 12.81 4.86 8.32
N ASP A 144 13.78 4.28 9.01
CA ASP A 144 14.91 3.61 8.37
C ASP A 144 14.49 2.27 7.72
N CYS A 145 15.45 1.59 7.10
CA CYS A 145 15.23 0.30 6.43
C CYS A 145 14.91 -0.87 7.37
N TYR A 146 14.94 -0.65 8.69
CA TYR A 146 14.54 -1.63 9.69
C TYR A 146 13.16 -1.32 10.28
N GLY A 147 12.49 -0.26 9.79
CA GLY A 147 11.21 0.20 10.31
C GLY A 147 11.34 0.95 11.64
N LEU A 148 12.53 1.45 11.99
CA LEU A 148 12.71 2.29 13.17
C LEU A 148 12.56 3.77 12.80
N PRO A 149 11.82 4.57 13.59
CA PRO A 149 11.64 5.99 13.30
C PRO A 149 12.95 6.76 13.49
N ILE A 150 13.39 7.44 12.43
CA ILE A 150 14.48 8.42 12.46
C ILE A 150 14.00 9.71 13.13
N ALA A 151 12.81 10.16 12.73
CA ALA A 151 12.13 11.31 13.32
C ALA A 151 10.62 11.11 13.22
N THR A 152 9.89 11.48 14.27
CA THR A 152 8.43 11.46 14.33
C THR A 152 7.91 12.84 14.67
N TYR A 153 6.85 13.24 13.97
CA TYR A 153 6.19 14.51 14.15
C TYR A 153 4.70 14.27 14.35
N GLU A 154 4.10 15.09 15.20
CA GLU A 154 2.66 15.16 15.41
C GLU A 154 2.17 16.51 14.90
N MET A 155 0.98 16.54 14.31
CA MET A 155 0.36 17.74 13.81
C MET A 155 -1.04 17.89 14.39
N GLU A 156 -1.32 19.05 14.96
CA GLU A 156 -2.67 19.44 15.35
C GLU A 156 -3.58 19.51 14.11
N ALA A 157 -4.63 18.70 14.10
CA ALA A 157 -5.62 18.65 13.03
C ALA A 157 -7.00 18.33 13.61
N GLU A 158 -8.06 18.88 13.03
CA GLU A 158 -9.43 18.61 13.48
C GLU A 158 -9.81 17.14 13.26
N LYS A 159 -9.62 16.64 12.03
CA LYS A 159 -10.04 15.29 11.63
C LYS A 159 -8.89 14.35 11.28
N TYR A 160 -7.99 14.77 10.39
CA TYR A 160 -6.82 13.99 9.96
C TYR A 160 -5.81 14.91 9.25
N ILE A 161 -4.55 14.47 9.17
CA ILE A 161 -3.59 15.00 8.19
C ILE A 161 -3.81 14.30 6.84
N TYR A 162 -3.81 15.04 5.72
CA TYR A 162 -4.13 14.44 4.43
C TYR A 162 -2.97 13.63 3.84
N ARG A 163 -1.86 14.32 3.51
CA ARG A 163 -0.62 13.73 3.02
C ARG A 163 0.55 14.60 3.43
N VAL A 164 1.70 13.97 3.68
CA VAL A 164 2.97 14.65 3.88
C VAL A 164 3.98 14.09 2.89
N TYR A 165 4.70 14.98 2.24
CA TYR A 165 5.80 14.66 1.31
C TYR A 165 6.98 15.59 1.59
N LYS A 166 8.18 15.05 1.41
CA LYS A 166 9.44 15.78 1.47
C LYS A 166 9.84 16.16 0.04
N TYR A 167 10.26 17.40 -0.14
CA TYR A 167 10.68 17.98 -1.41
C TYR A 167 12.14 18.41 -1.35
N GLY A 168 12.78 18.56 -2.52
CA GLY A 168 14.21 18.89 -2.60
C GLY A 168 15.11 17.75 -2.12
N LEU A 169 14.66 16.52 -2.37
CA LEU A 169 15.39 15.28 -2.13
C LEU A 169 16.53 15.11 -3.14
#